data_AF-A0A6A4ZCV7-F1
#
_entry.id   AF-A0A6A4ZCV7-F1
#
_cell.length_a   1.000
_cell.length_b   1.000
_cell.length_c   1.000
_cell.angle_alpha   90.00
_cell.angle_beta   90.00
_cell.angle_gamma   90.00
#
_symmetry.space_group_name_H-M   'P 1'
#
loop_
_entity.id
_entity.type
_entity.pdbx_description
1 polymer ?
#
loop_
_entity_poly.entity_id
_entity_poly.type
_entity_poly.pdbx_seq_one_letter_code
_entity_poly.pdbx_strand_id
1 'polypeptide(L)'
;MVSRVSTLVALLGLVALAHATDNTTADDDSGQLESICSSDDSKSCRCFETTDTAKYAKSKAVARLKIDRLYCTGWLFGSEGHLMTNHHCVKSAADAAKMRVEFKSETEWCYDHSFQGGFPGVV
;
A
#
# COMPACT_ATOMS: atom_id res chain seq x y z
N MET A 1 -44.24 35.62 20.82
CA MET A 1 -42.92 36.18 21.18
C MET A 1 -41.90 35.06 21.08
N VAL A 2 -40.90 35.23 20.22
CA VAL A 2 -39.88 34.22 19.83
C VAL A 2 -38.82 34.11 20.92
N SER A 3 -38.34 32.91 21.24
CA SER A 3 -36.94 32.67 21.66
C SER A 3 -36.64 31.16 21.69
N ARG A 4 -36.08 30.56 20.63
CA ARG A 4 -34.64 30.26 20.51
C ARG A 4 -33.99 29.76 21.81
N VAL A 5 -33.88 28.45 21.99
CA VAL A 5 -32.71 27.82 22.63
C VAL A 5 -32.42 26.50 21.90
N SER A 6 -31.73 26.62 20.75
CA SER A 6 -30.90 25.56 20.19
C SER A 6 -29.68 25.40 21.08
N THR A 7 -29.70 24.53 22.10
CA THR A 7 -28.45 24.05 22.74
C THR A 7 -28.70 22.86 23.66
N LEU A 8 -29.05 21.70 23.10
CA LEU A 8 -29.19 20.45 23.89
C LEU A 8 -28.66 19.22 23.16
N VAL A 9 -27.59 19.40 22.39
CA VAL A 9 -26.84 18.28 21.79
C VAL A 9 -25.34 18.51 21.98
N ALA A 10 -24.90 18.60 23.23
CA ALA A 10 -23.49 18.73 23.56
C ALA A 10 -23.13 17.95 24.84
N LEU A 11 -23.70 16.75 25.02
CA LEU A 11 -23.44 15.93 26.22
C LEU A 11 -23.32 14.43 25.96
N LEU A 12 -23.17 14.00 24.71
CA LEU A 12 -22.82 12.61 24.40
C LEU A 12 -21.55 12.59 23.55
N GLY A 13 -20.48 12.07 24.13
CA GLY A 13 -19.31 11.64 23.35
C GLY A 13 -17.97 12.17 23.81
N LEU A 14 -17.69 12.25 25.12
CA LEU A 14 -16.30 12.21 25.58
C LEU A 14 -15.83 10.74 25.54
N VAL A 15 -15.67 10.22 24.33
CA VAL A 15 -15.05 8.91 24.09
C VAL A 15 -13.55 9.07 24.32
N ALA A 16 -13.02 8.21 25.19
CA ALA A 16 -11.63 8.23 25.63
C ALA A 16 -10.64 8.21 24.45
N LEU A 17 -9.85 9.28 24.31
CA LEU A 17 -8.60 9.28 23.56
C LEU A 17 -7.45 9.12 24.57
N ALA A 18 -7.19 7.87 24.98
CA ALA A 18 -5.86 7.50 25.41
C ALA A 18 -5.16 6.92 24.18
N HIS A 19 -4.34 7.75 23.55
CA HIS A 19 -3.41 7.29 22.51
C HIS A 19 -2.44 6.32 23.17
N ALA A 20 -2.38 5.07 22.69
CA ALA A 20 -1.23 4.23 22.93
C ALA A 20 -0.07 4.86 22.12
N THR A 21 0.70 5.76 22.74
CA THR A 21 2.01 6.12 22.22
C THR A 21 2.93 4.95 22.52
N ASP A 22 3.12 4.07 21.55
CA ASP A 22 4.23 3.13 21.60
C ASP A 22 5.51 3.94 21.38
N ASN A 23 6.09 4.42 22.49
CA ASN A 23 7.39 5.05 22.52
C ASN A 23 8.45 3.94 22.60
N THR A 24 8.53 3.13 21.56
CA THR A 24 9.71 2.31 21.29
C THR A 24 10.57 3.06 20.31
N THR A 25 11.49 3.86 20.85
CA THR A 25 12.73 4.22 20.17
C THR A 25 13.54 2.94 19.95
N ALA A 26 13.27 2.23 18.85
CA ALA A 26 14.07 1.09 18.40
C ALA A 26 13.82 0.76 16.92
N ASP A 27 13.87 1.77 16.04
CA ASP A 27 14.29 1.55 14.66
C ASP A 27 15.67 2.21 14.52
N ASP A 28 16.69 1.49 14.97
CA ASP A 28 18.09 1.77 14.64
C ASP A 28 18.27 1.48 13.13
N ASP A 29 18.08 2.50 12.31
CA ASP A 29 18.39 2.52 10.86
C ASP A 29 19.91 2.50 10.62
N SER A 30 20.61 1.54 11.23
CA SER A 30 22.06 1.34 11.09
C SER A 30 22.43 0.64 9.78
N GLY A 31 21.61 0.77 8.72
CA GLY A 31 21.85 0.14 7.43
C GLY A 31 22.00 -1.39 7.53
N GLN A 32 21.40 -2.00 8.56
CA GLN A 32 21.36 -3.46 8.65
C GLN A 32 20.55 -3.97 7.47
N LEU A 33 21.25 -4.65 6.56
CA LEU A 33 20.64 -5.43 5.51
C LEU A 33 19.67 -6.40 6.20
N GLU A 34 18.37 -6.21 5.97
CA GLU A 34 17.35 -7.19 6.30
C GLU A 34 17.80 -8.53 5.71
N SER A 35 18.23 -9.45 6.56
CA SER A 35 18.79 -10.72 6.10
C SER A 35 17.65 -11.69 5.82
N ILE A 36 17.61 -12.26 4.62
CA ILE A 36 16.77 -13.43 4.36
C ILE A 36 17.31 -14.54 5.26
N CYS A 37 16.47 -15.09 6.14
CA CYS A 37 16.88 -16.14 7.08
C CYS A 37 17.21 -17.48 6.39
N SER A 38 17.19 -17.53 5.05
CA SER A 38 17.40 -18.70 4.20
C SER A 38 17.80 -18.25 2.78
N SER A 39 17.76 -19.19 1.83
CA SER A 39 17.89 -18.90 0.40
C SER A 39 16.81 -17.92 -0.06
N ASP A 40 17.17 -17.02 -0.98
CA ASP A 40 16.18 -16.18 -1.66
C ASP A 40 15.42 -17.01 -2.70
N ASP A 41 14.19 -17.38 -2.35
CA ASP A 41 13.28 -18.09 -3.24
C ASP A 41 12.32 -17.15 -4.00
N SER A 42 12.58 -15.84 -3.98
CA SER A 42 11.77 -14.87 -4.69
C SER A 42 11.84 -15.10 -6.20
N LYS A 43 10.67 -15.02 -6.83
CA LYS A 43 10.50 -15.25 -8.27
C LYS A 43 9.51 -14.24 -8.81
N SER A 44 9.68 -13.87 -10.07
CA SER A 44 8.70 -13.08 -10.81
C SER A 44 7.34 -13.78 -10.76
N CYS A 45 6.26 -13.01 -10.55
CA CYS A 45 4.92 -13.58 -10.38
C CYS A 45 4.46 -14.46 -11.56
N ARG A 46 4.95 -14.19 -12.78
CA ARG A 46 4.75 -15.04 -13.97
C ARG A 46 5.16 -16.49 -13.77
N CYS A 47 6.14 -16.79 -12.91
CA CYS A 47 6.55 -18.16 -12.59
C CYS A 47 5.42 -19.00 -11.98
N PHE A 48 4.42 -18.34 -11.38
CA PHE A 48 3.31 -18.98 -10.70
C PHE A 48 2.04 -19.06 -11.56
N GLU A 49 2.07 -18.55 -12.80
CA GLU A 49 0.89 -18.49 -13.67
C GLU A 49 0.23 -19.85 -13.89
N THR A 50 1.02 -20.93 -14.01
CA THR A 50 0.52 -22.30 -14.22
C THR A 50 0.71 -23.21 -13.01
N THR A 51 1.67 -22.90 -12.12
CA THR A 51 2.03 -23.77 -10.99
C THR A 51 1.25 -23.44 -9.71
N ASP A 52 0.83 -22.19 -9.54
CA ASP A 52 -0.02 -21.73 -8.43
C ASP A 52 -1.02 -20.66 -8.94
N THR A 53 -1.94 -21.13 -9.79
CA THR A 53 -2.91 -20.29 -10.50
C THR A 53 -3.78 -19.47 -9.54
N ALA A 54 -4.05 -19.98 -8.34
CA ALA A 54 -4.84 -19.27 -7.34
C ALA A 54 -4.09 -18.04 -6.81
N LYS A 55 -2.80 -18.17 -6.46
CA LYS A 55 -1.99 -17.02 -6.03
C LYS A 55 -1.78 -16.02 -7.15
N TYR A 56 -1.47 -16.50 -8.37
CA TYR A 56 -1.33 -15.63 -9.53
C TYR A 56 -2.63 -14.89 -9.89
N ALA A 57 -3.79 -15.53 -9.71
CA ALA A 57 -5.08 -14.84 -9.88
C ALA A 57 -5.28 -13.74 -8.82
N LYS A 58 -4.87 -13.96 -7.58
CA LYS A 58 -4.98 -12.97 -6.50
C LYS A 58 -3.97 -11.84 -6.60
N SER A 59 -2.79 -12.08 -7.16
CA SER A 59 -1.77 -11.03 -7.36
C SER A 59 -2.24 -9.92 -8.30
N LYS A 60 -3.26 -10.16 -9.14
CA LYS A 60 -3.86 -9.15 -10.01
C LYS A 60 -4.50 -7.98 -9.26
N ALA A 61 -4.75 -8.11 -7.96
CA ALA A 61 -5.21 -7.02 -7.09
C ALA A 61 -4.06 -6.11 -6.58
N VAL A 62 -2.80 -6.50 -6.80
CA VAL A 62 -1.62 -5.72 -6.45
C VAL A 62 -1.30 -4.73 -7.58
N ALA A 63 -0.97 -3.51 -7.20
CA ALA A 63 -0.56 -2.44 -8.09
C ALA A 63 0.82 -1.91 -7.73
N ARG A 64 1.55 -1.45 -8.75
CA ARG A 64 2.70 -0.56 -8.57
C ARG A 64 2.20 0.87 -8.51
N LEU A 65 2.67 1.63 -7.52
CA LEU A 65 2.34 3.04 -7.32
C LEU A 65 3.56 3.86 -7.69
N LYS A 66 3.46 4.63 -8.77
CA LYS A 66 4.51 5.58 -9.16
C LYS A 66 4.12 6.98 -8.68
N ILE A 67 4.88 7.53 -7.75
CA ILE A 67 4.63 8.83 -7.13
C ILE A 67 5.87 9.69 -7.40
N ASP A 68 5.80 10.57 -8.41
CA ASP A 68 6.95 11.30 -8.95
C ASP A 68 8.11 10.35 -9.35
N ARG A 69 9.17 10.26 -8.53
CA ARG A 69 10.34 9.40 -8.73
C ARG A 69 10.35 8.15 -7.83
N LEU A 70 9.36 8.00 -6.96
CA LEU A 70 9.23 6.91 -6.01
C LEU A 70 8.33 5.80 -6.57
N TYR A 71 8.64 4.56 -6.21
CA TYR A 71 7.80 3.39 -6.47
C TYR A 71 7.39 2.74 -5.15
N CYS A 72 6.10 2.48 -4.99
CA CYS A 72 5.51 1.75 -3.86
C CYS A 72 4.56 0.66 -4.34
N THR A 73 4.03 -0.11 -3.40
CA THR A 73 3.02 -1.15 -3.65
C THR A 73 1.67 -0.71 -3.13
N GLY A 74 0.61 -0.98 -3.88
CA GLY A 74 -0.77 -0.81 -3.45
C GLY A 74 -1.60 -2.08 -3.66
N TRP A 75 -2.72 -2.18 -2.96
CA TRP A 75 -3.65 -3.31 -3.06
C TRP A 75 -5.07 -2.80 -3.21
N LEU A 76 -5.80 -3.32 -4.19
CA LEU A 76 -7.24 -3.11 -4.27
C LEU A 76 -7.90 -3.73 -3.04
N PHE A 77 -8.77 -2.96 -2.40
CA PHE A 77 -9.49 -3.36 -1.21
C PHE A 77 -10.99 -3.21 -1.41
N GLY A 78 -11.71 -4.32 -1.32
CA GLY A 78 -13.15 -4.36 -1.58
C GLY A 78 -13.49 -4.23 -3.07
N SER A 79 -14.73 -3.83 -3.35
CA SER A 79 -15.33 -3.79 -4.70
C SER A 79 -15.59 -2.37 -5.22
N GLU A 80 -15.24 -1.34 -4.44
CA GLU A 80 -15.55 0.06 -4.74
C GLU A 80 -14.39 0.82 -5.40
N GLY A 81 -13.29 0.11 -5.72
CA GLY A 81 -12.09 0.72 -6.26
C GLY A 81 -11.21 1.41 -5.21
N HIS A 82 -11.36 1.07 -3.93
CA HIS A 82 -10.42 1.52 -2.90
C HIS A 82 -9.06 0.87 -3.06
N LEU A 83 -8.02 1.64 -2.77
CA LEU A 83 -6.63 1.22 -2.85
C LEU A 83 -5.96 1.49 -1.50
N MET A 84 -5.36 0.46 -0.90
CA MET A 84 -4.58 0.56 0.32
C MET A 84 -3.09 0.60 0.00
N THR A 85 -2.32 1.42 0.72
CA THR A 85 -0.86 1.54 0.63
C THR A 85 -0.29 2.03 1.96
N ASN A 86 1.03 1.98 2.12
CA ASN A 86 1.70 2.54 3.28
C ASN A 86 1.63 4.07 3.29
N HIS A 87 1.40 4.64 4.48
CA HIS A 87 1.34 6.11 4.67
C HIS A 87 2.66 6.81 4.31
N HIS A 88 3.81 6.15 4.47
CA HIS A 88 5.09 6.77 4.11
C HIS A 88 5.21 7.02 2.60
N CYS A 89 4.46 6.31 1.76
CA CYS A 89 4.38 6.51 0.31
C CYS A 89 3.43 7.67 -0.04
N VAL A 90 2.27 7.72 0.62
CA VAL A 90 1.22 8.71 0.37
C VAL A 90 0.90 9.42 1.69
N LYS A 91 1.60 10.52 1.94
CA LYS A 91 1.49 11.29 3.19
C LYS A 91 0.37 12.33 3.13
N SER A 92 0.02 12.75 1.92
CA SER A 92 -0.92 13.84 1.67
C SER A 92 -1.79 13.59 0.44
N ALA A 93 -2.88 14.36 0.32
CA ALA A 93 -3.71 14.38 -0.88
C ALA A 93 -2.95 14.86 -2.13
N ALA A 94 -1.91 15.70 -1.96
CA ALA A 94 -1.07 16.16 -3.06
C ALA A 94 -0.20 15.03 -3.63
N ASP A 95 0.30 14.12 -2.78
CA ASP A 95 1.03 12.93 -3.22
C ASP A 95 0.09 11.99 -3.98
N ALA A 96 -1.13 11.78 -3.43
CA ALA A 96 -2.15 10.97 -4.07
C ALA A 96 -2.54 11.51 -5.46
N ALA A 97 -2.64 12.83 -5.62
CA ALA A 97 -2.99 13.46 -6.90
C ALA A 97 -1.93 13.27 -8.01
N LYS A 98 -0.67 13.01 -7.63
CA LYS A 98 0.44 12.75 -8.57
C LYS A 98 0.66 11.26 -8.82
N MET A 99 0.03 10.40 -8.02
CA MET A 99 0.22 8.97 -8.07
C MET A 99 -0.35 8.39 -9.36
N ARG A 100 0.45 7.57 -10.03
CA ARG A 100 -0.01 6.67 -11.09
C ARG A 100 -0.09 5.25 -10.52
N VAL A 101 -1.26 4.65 -10.67
CA VAL A 101 -1.53 3.26 -10.28
C VAL A 101 -1.33 2.39 -11.52
N GLU A 102 -0.46 1.39 -11.44
CA GLU A 102 -0.16 0.48 -12.55
C GLU A 102 -0.45 -0.96 -12.13
N PHE A 103 -1.45 -1.58 -12.75
CA PHE A 103 -1.77 -3.00 -12.60
C PHE A 103 -1.01 -3.83 -13.61
N LYS A 104 -0.75 -5.11 -13.32
CA LYS A 104 -0.02 -6.03 -14.22
C LYS A 104 1.35 -5.48 -14.66
N SER A 105 2.00 -4.73 -13.78
CA SER A 105 3.41 -4.39 -13.91
C SER A 105 4.25 -5.61 -13.52
N GLU A 106 4.29 -6.58 -14.41
CA GLU A 106 5.00 -7.85 -14.23
C GLU A 106 5.91 -8.13 -15.42
N THR A 107 6.92 -8.97 -15.23
CA THR A 107 7.78 -9.42 -16.32
C THR A 107 6.98 -10.15 -17.40
N GLU A 108 7.54 -10.32 -18.60
CA GLU A 108 6.88 -11.10 -19.65
C GLU A 108 6.98 -12.61 -19.33
N TRP A 109 8.16 -13.03 -18.88
CA TRP A 109 8.51 -14.42 -18.59
C TRP A 109 9.00 -14.62 -17.15
N CYS A 110 9.02 -15.88 -16.71
CA CYS A 110 9.41 -16.27 -15.35
C CYS A 110 10.86 -15.88 -14.99
N TYR A 111 11.79 -16.01 -15.93
CA TYR A 111 13.23 -15.80 -15.70
C TYR A 111 13.73 -14.41 -16.09
N ASP A 112 12.82 -13.52 -16.50
CA ASP A 112 13.17 -12.15 -16.77
C ASP A 112 13.62 -11.44 -15.49
N HIS A 113 14.67 -10.62 -15.62
CA HIS A 113 15.16 -9.82 -14.51
C HIS A 113 14.25 -8.62 -14.28
N SER A 114 13.61 -8.55 -13.10
CA SER A 114 12.86 -7.37 -12.67
C SER A 114 13.79 -6.23 -12.27
N PHE A 115 13.51 -5.01 -12.73
CA PHE A 115 14.20 -3.80 -12.33
C PHE A 115 13.21 -2.65 -12.13
N GLN A 116 13.60 -1.63 -11.35
CA GLN A 116 12.72 -0.52 -11.01
C GLN A 116 12.28 0.25 -12.26
N GLY A 117 10.96 0.40 -12.44
CA GLY A 117 10.37 1.06 -13.61
C GLY A 117 10.34 0.22 -14.89
N GLY A 118 10.90 -1.00 -14.87
CA GLY A 118 10.74 -1.97 -15.95
C GLY A 118 9.31 -2.50 -16.03
N PHE A 119 8.93 -3.00 -17.20
CA PHE A 119 7.62 -3.61 -17.46
C PHE A 119 6.44 -2.71 -17.04
N PRO A 120 6.14 -1.65 -17.80
CA PRO A 120 5.00 -0.77 -17.52
C PRO A 120 3.70 -1.57 -17.45
N GLY A 121 2.93 -1.34 -16.38
CA GLY A 121 1.61 -1.92 -16.23
C GLY A 121 0.54 -1.15 -17.01
N VAL A 122 -0.70 -1.60 -16.86
CA VAL A 122 -1.89 -0.89 -17.33
C VAL A 122 -2.33 0.10 -16.24
N VAL A 123 -2.63 1.34 -16.64
CA VAL A 123 -3.11 2.42 -15.77
C VAL A 123 -4.63 2.47 -15.78
#